data_AF-A0A842U154-F1
#
_entry.id   AF-A0A842U154-F1
#
_cell.length_a   1.000
_cell.length_b   1.000
_cell.length_c   1.000
_cell.angle_alpha   90.00
_cell.angle_beta   90.00
_cell.angle_gamma   90.00
#
_symmetry.space_group_name_H-M   'P 1'
#
loop_
_entity.id
_entity.type
_entity.pdbx_description
1 polymer ?
#
loop_
_entity_poly.entity_id
_entity_poly.type
_entity_poly.pdbx_seq_one_letter_code
_entity_poly.pdbx_strand_id
1 'polypeptide(L)'
;MEELEKKFTRYEIARILGARSLQLAMDAPILLKLSKEEEEKLNYDTMKISEKELKAGVLPITVKRPLPKKSEKNIKKLSEKEIKEKLEKKAEEERREKEEEKKKVKVEQKEEKEIMGEGEIMEMANPEDEVEKEGQEREEV
;
A
#
# COMPACT_ATOMS: atom_id res chain seq x y z
N MET A 1 17.40 12.22 17.38
CA MET A 1 16.64 12.57 16.15
C MET A 1 15.46 13.49 16.45
N GLU A 2 14.85 13.43 17.63
CA GLU A 2 13.73 14.30 18.04
C GLU A 2 13.95 15.80 17.78
N GLU A 3 15.14 16.35 18.01
CA GLU A 3 15.41 17.76 17.77
C GLU A 3 15.42 18.15 16.28
N LEU A 4 15.75 17.22 15.40
CA LEU A 4 15.77 17.41 13.95
C LEU A 4 14.36 17.37 13.36
N GLU A 5 13.52 16.47 13.85
CA GLU A 5 12.12 16.34 13.44
C GLU A 5 11.28 17.57 13.80
N LYS A 6 11.68 18.31 14.85
CA LYS A 6 11.08 19.61 15.19
C LYS A 6 11.43 20.71 14.18
N LYS A 7 12.56 20.63 13.49
CA LYS A 7 13.06 21.68 12.57
C LYS A 7 12.73 21.38 11.10
N PHE A 8 12.83 20.12 10.71
CA PHE A 8 12.68 19.66 9.33
C PHE A 8 11.60 18.58 9.23
N THR A 9 10.88 18.58 8.11
CA THR A 9 9.95 17.49 7.80
C THR A 9 10.71 16.22 7.42
N ARG A 10 10.08 15.05 7.55
CA ARG A 10 10.66 13.77 7.10
C ARG A 10 11.19 13.79 5.66
N TYR A 11 10.52 14.54 4.78
CA TYR A 11 10.90 14.68 3.38
C TYR A 11 12.13 15.56 3.19
N GLU A 12 12.22 16.64 3.98
CA GLU A 12 13.37 17.53 3.97
C GLU A 12 14.61 16.80 4.51
N ILE A 13 14.47 16.06 5.61
CA ILE A 13 15.54 15.24 6.18
C ILE A 13 16.05 14.22 5.14
N ALA A 14 15.14 13.47 4.53
CA ALA A 14 15.51 12.50 3.49
C ALA A 14 16.23 13.17 2.31
N ARG A 15 15.75 14.35 1.87
CA ARG A 15 16.37 15.09 0.76
C ARG A 15 17.75 15.62 1.12
N ILE A 16 17.94 16.12 2.34
CA ILE A 16 19.23 16.62 2.85
C ILE A 16 20.24 15.48 2.92
N LEU A 17 19.87 14.35 3.53
CA LEU A 17 20.74 13.17 3.64
C LEU A 17 21.14 12.64 2.27
N GLY A 18 20.18 12.52 1.35
CA GLY A 18 20.47 12.06 -0.02
C GLY A 18 21.39 13.01 -0.78
N ALA A 19 21.15 14.32 -0.72
CA ALA A 19 22.00 15.31 -1.37
C ALA A 19 23.42 15.33 -0.77
N ARG A 20 23.55 15.24 0.55
CA ARG A 20 24.85 15.23 1.22
C ARG A 20 25.63 13.95 0.97
N SER A 21 24.95 12.80 0.97
CA SER A 21 25.59 11.51 0.68
C SER A 21 26.14 11.46 -0.73
N LEU A 22 25.41 12.06 -1.69
CA LEU A 22 25.91 12.23 -3.05
C LEU A 22 27.15 13.12 -3.11
N GLN A 23 27.18 14.24 -2.36
CA GLN A 23 28.37 15.10 -2.31
C GLN A 23 29.58 14.33 -1.78
N LEU A 24 29.43 13.58 -0.70
CA LEU A 24 30.52 12.77 -0.14
C LEU A 24 30.99 11.67 -1.10
N ALA A 25 30.07 11.07 -1.86
CA ALA A 25 30.42 10.11 -2.92
C ALA A 25 31.20 10.75 -4.08
N MET A 26 31.14 12.08 -4.21
CA MET A 26 31.91 12.88 -5.17
C MET A 26 33.15 13.52 -4.50
N ASP A 27 33.70 12.88 -3.47
CA ASP A 27 34.87 13.31 -2.72
C ASP A 27 34.77 14.72 -2.12
N ALA A 28 33.55 15.19 -1.83
CA ALA A 28 33.38 16.44 -1.10
C ALA A 28 33.95 16.34 0.33
N PRO A 29 34.50 17.44 0.87
CA PRO A 29 35.11 17.42 2.20
C PRO A 29 34.08 17.16 3.30
N ILE A 30 34.48 16.30 4.25
CA ILE A 30 33.75 16.05 5.49
C ILE A 30 33.99 17.25 6.43
N LEU A 31 32.91 17.84 6.92
CA LEU A 31 32.92 19.04 7.77
C LEU A 31 33.11 18.70 9.25
N LEU A 32 32.84 17.45 9.63
CA LEU A 32 32.99 16.96 11.00
C LEU A 32 34.38 16.35 11.20
N LYS A 33 35.00 16.64 12.35
CA LYS A 33 36.25 15.99 12.75
C LYS A 33 35.95 14.58 13.24
N LEU A 34 36.17 13.58 12.39
CA LEU A 34 36.08 12.18 12.77
C LEU A 34 37.38 11.77 13.46
N SER A 35 37.28 10.98 14.52
CA SER A 35 38.46 10.30 15.07
C SER A 35 38.86 9.11 14.19
N LYS A 36 40.13 8.68 14.23
CA LYS A 36 40.62 7.54 13.42
C LYS A 36 39.79 6.27 13.63
N GLU A 37 39.37 6.02 14.86
CA GLU A 37 38.50 4.89 15.19
C GLU A 37 37.11 4.98 14.54
N GLU A 38 36.58 6.20 14.38
CA GLU A 38 35.30 6.40 13.72
C GLU A 38 35.40 6.29 12.21
N GLU A 39 36.50 6.75 11.61
CA GLU A 39 36.77 6.58 10.18
C GLU A 39 36.84 5.09 9.81
N GLU A 40 37.58 4.30 10.60
CA GLU A 40 37.67 2.84 10.41
C GLU A 40 36.31 2.15 10.60
N LYS A 41 35.54 2.53 11.63
CA LYS A 41 34.20 1.98 11.88
C LYS A 41 33.18 2.34 10.81
N LEU A 42 33.29 3.53 10.22
CA LEU A 42 32.36 4.01 9.21
C LEU A 42 32.64 3.41 7.84
N ASN A 43 33.86 2.91 7.58
CA ASN A 43 34.30 2.38 6.29
C ASN A 43 33.88 3.29 5.11
N TYR A 44 33.98 4.60 5.31
CA TYR A 44 33.57 5.63 4.35
C TYR A 44 32.12 5.54 3.84
N ASP A 45 31.20 4.99 4.64
CA ASP A 45 29.77 4.98 4.33
C ASP A 45 29.21 6.40 4.32
N THR A 46 28.94 6.91 3.12
CA THR A 46 28.51 8.29 2.87
C THR A 46 27.16 8.60 3.53
N MET A 47 26.27 7.62 3.67
CA MET A 47 24.97 7.81 4.32
C MET A 47 25.15 8.04 5.82
N LYS A 48 25.96 7.21 6.48
CA LYS A 48 26.24 7.34 7.92
C LYS A 48 26.99 8.62 8.25
N ILE A 49 27.94 9.02 7.40
CA ILE A 49 28.68 10.28 7.58
C ILE A 49 27.71 11.47 7.45
N SER A 50 26.85 11.46 6.43
CA SER A 50 25.82 12.50 6.24
C SER A 50 24.87 12.60 7.42
N GLU A 51 24.47 11.47 8.02
CA GLU A 51 23.66 11.47 9.23
C GLU A 51 24.38 12.10 10.42
N LYS A 52 25.67 11.80 10.63
CA LYS A 52 26.46 12.39 11.70
C LYS A 52 26.59 13.90 11.53
N GLU A 53 26.89 14.37 10.32
CA GLU A 53 26.99 15.81 10.02
C GLU A 53 25.65 16.53 10.20
N LEU A 54 24.54 15.91 9.78
CA LEU A 54 23.21 16.47 9.97
C LEU A 54 22.84 16.55 11.46
N LYS A 55 23.15 15.52 12.25
CA LYS A 55 22.96 15.50 13.72
C LYS A 55 23.80 16.56 14.42
N ALA A 56 25.02 16.81 13.95
CA ALA A 56 25.89 17.86 14.48
C ALA A 56 25.49 19.28 14.04
N GLY A 57 24.58 19.42 13.07
CA GLY A 57 24.11 20.72 12.59
C GLY A 57 25.17 21.52 11.83
N VAL A 58 26.21 20.87 11.32
CA VAL A 58 27.34 21.53 10.63
C VAL A 58 27.10 21.77 9.13
N LEU A 59 26.04 21.19 8.58
CA LEU A 59 25.73 21.29 7.14
C LEU A 59 25.23 22.70 6.79
N PRO A 60 25.86 23.41 5.83
CA PRO A 60 25.44 24.74 5.39
C PRO A 60 24.27 24.64 4.40
N ILE A 61 23.15 24.03 4.81
CA ILE A 61 21.98 23.78 3.96
C ILE A 61 20.80 24.61 4.43
N THR A 62 20.20 25.37 3.51
CA THR A 62 18.97 26.13 3.75
C THR A 62 17.82 25.52 2.95
N VAL A 63 16.71 25.22 3.61
CA VAL A 63 15.51 24.70 2.95
C VAL A 63 14.58 25.85 2.58
N LYS A 64 14.35 26.04 1.29
CA LYS A 64 13.37 27.01 0.78
C LYS A 64 11.98 26.38 0.78
N ARG A 65 11.05 26.98 1.53
CA ARG A 65 9.64 26.55 1.64
C ARG A 65 8.72 27.52 0.89
N PRO A 66 8.61 27.44 -0.44
CA PRO A 66 7.72 28.32 -1.19
C PRO A 66 6.26 28.04 -0.82
N LEU A 67 5.53 29.08 -0.45
CA LEU A 67 4.08 29.00 -0.31
C LEU A 67 3.43 28.85 -1.69
N PRO A 68 2.25 28.22 -1.77
CA PRO A 68 1.51 28.14 -3.03
C PRO A 68 1.25 29.56 -3.54
N LYS A 69 1.71 29.85 -4.76
CA LYS A 69 1.38 31.11 -5.42
C LYS A 69 -0.02 30.98 -6.03
N LYS A 70 -0.84 32.03 -5.88
CA LYS A 70 -2.11 32.12 -6.59
C LYS A 70 -1.81 32.14 -8.08
N SER A 71 -2.22 31.10 -8.80
CA SER A 71 -2.17 31.11 -10.25
C SER A 71 -3.37 31.91 -10.76
N GLU A 72 -3.13 32.84 -11.69
CA GLU A 72 -4.19 33.59 -12.39
C GLU A 72 -4.94 32.73 -13.42
N LYS A 73 -4.61 31.44 -13.49
CA LYS A 73 -5.28 30.50 -14.37
C LYS A 73 -6.74 30.42 -13.94
N ASN A 74 -7.65 30.84 -14.83
CA ASN A 74 -9.07 30.60 -14.69
C ASN A 74 -9.32 29.08 -14.71
N ILE A 75 -9.27 28.46 -13.53
CA ILE A 75 -9.75 27.10 -13.36
C ILE A 75 -11.24 27.17 -13.69
N LYS A 76 -11.66 26.49 -14.77
CA LYS A 76 -13.09 26.32 -15.06
C LYS A 76 -13.69 25.62 -13.85
N LYS A 77 -14.37 26.38 -12.98
CA LYS A 77 -15.23 25.80 -11.97
C LYS A 77 -16.31 25.05 -12.74
N LEU A 78 -16.48 23.76 -12.45
CA LEU A 78 -17.59 22.99 -12.99
C LEU A 78 -18.88 23.78 -12.71
N SER A 79 -19.69 23.99 -13.73
CA SER A 79 -21.00 24.59 -13.55
C SER A 79 -21.82 23.74 -12.58
N GLU A 80 -22.73 24.36 -11.82
CA GLU A 80 -23.58 23.66 -10.86
C GLU A 80 -24.34 22.48 -11.50
N LYS A 81 -24.65 22.60 -12.80
CA LYS A 81 -25.25 21.55 -13.62
C LYS A 81 -24.33 20.34 -13.81
N GLU A 82 -23.06 20.55 -14.15
CA GLU A 82 -22.09 19.47 -14.34
C GLU A 82 -21.75 18.75 -13.01
N ILE A 83 -21.80 19.47 -11.88
CA ILE A 83 -21.61 18.88 -10.55
C ILE A 83 -22.81 17.99 -10.21
N LYS A 84 -24.03 18.49 -10.43
CA LYS A 84 -25.26 17.74 -10.15
C LYS A 84 -25.37 16.49 -11.01
N GLU A 85 -25.07 16.60 -12.30
CA GLU A 85 -25.08 15.47 -13.24
C GLU A 85 -24.05 14.39 -12.85
N LYS A 86 -22.85 14.78 -12.42
CA LYS A 86 -21.84 13.83 -11.94
C LYS A 86 -22.24 13.13 -10.63
N LEU A 87 -22.89 13.86 -9.72
CA LEU A 87 -23.38 13.29 -8.47
C LEU A 87 -24.54 12.31 -8.70
N GLU A 88 -25.47 12.65 -9.60
CA GLU A 88 -26.58 11.77 -9.97
C GLU A 88 -26.08 10.50 -10.66
N LYS A 89 -25.15 10.62 -11.61
CA LYS A 89 -24.51 9.46 -12.26
C LYS A 89 -23.80 8.54 -11.26
N LYS A 90 -23.04 9.13 -10.32
CA LYS A 90 -22.34 8.35 -9.29
C LYS A 90 -23.30 7.65 -8.32
N ALA A 91 -24.41 8.29 -7.98
CA ALA A 91 -25.43 7.69 -7.13
C ALA A 91 -26.21 6.57 -7.85
N GLU A 92 -26.42 6.67 -9.17
CA GLU A 92 -27.04 5.62 -9.98
C GLU A 92 -26.13 4.40 -10.13
N GLU A 93 -24.84 4.62 -10.34
CA GLU A 93 -23.82 3.57 -10.42
C GLU A 93 -23.71 2.78 -9.10
N GLU A 94 -23.61 3.46 -7.96
CA GLU A 94 -23.63 2.80 -6.64
C GLU A 94 -24.93 2.03 -6.37
N ARG A 95 -26.07 2.52 -6.87
CA ARG A 95 -27.37 1.82 -6.70
C ARG A 95 -27.41 0.55 -7.53
N ARG A 96 -26.91 0.59 -8.77
CA ARG A 96 -26.80 -0.61 -9.63
C ARG A 96 -25.89 -1.66 -9.01
N GLU A 97 -24.71 -1.27 -8.53
CA GLU A 97 -23.79 -2.20 -7.86
C GLU A 97 -24.44 -2.86 -6.63
N LYS A 98 -25.13 -2.08 -5.79
CA LYS A 98 -25.86 -2.60 -4.61
C LYS A 98 -27.02 -3.52 -4.99
N GLU A 99 -27.72 -3.25 -6.10
CA GLU A 99 -28.80 -4.12 -6.58
C GLU A 99 -28.27 -5.43 -7.16
N GLU A 100 -27.16 -5.38 -7.90
CA GLU A 100 -26.49 -6.57 -8.43
C GLU A 100 -25.95 -7.45 -7.30
N GLU A 101 -25.33 -6.85 -6.28
CA GLU A 101 -24.84 -7.57 -5.10
C GLU A 101 -25.99 -8.22 -4.32
N LYS A 102 -27.11 -7.51 -4.12
CA LYS A 102 -28.32 -8.07 -3.50
C LYS A 102 -28.94 -9.20 -4.31
N LYS A 103 -28.88 -9.14 -5.64
CA LYS A 103 -29.38 -10.22 -6.51
C LYS A 103 -28.51 -11.46 -6.39
N LYS A 104 -27.18 -11.31 -6.40
CA LYS A 104 -26.23 -12.43 -6.20
C LYS A 104 -26.47 -13.14 -4.88
N VAL A 105 -26.53 -12.38 -3.77
CA VAL A 105 -26.78 -12.95 -2.42
C VAL A 105 -28.13 -13.67 -2.35
N LYS A 106 -29.18 -13.16 -3.03
CA LYS A 106 -30.49 -13.83 -3.07
C LYS A 106 -30.49 -15.12 -3.88
N VAL A 107 -29.66 -15.23 -4.91
CA VAL A 107 -29.52 -16.45 -5.71
C VAL A 107 -28.77 -17.49 -4.89
N GLU A 108 -27.66 -17.13 -4.26
CA GLU A 108 -26.90 -18.02 -3.36
C GLU A 108 -27.78 -18.58 -2.23
N GLN A 109 -28.57 -17.72 -1.55
CA GLN A 109 -29.50 -18.18 -0.50
C GLN A 109 -30.65 -19.07 -1.00
N LYS A 110 -31.02 -18.98 -2.28
CA LYS A 110 -32.03 -19.86 -2.87
C LYS A 110 -31.42 -21.21 -3.21
N GLU A 111 -30.24 -21.22 -3.82
CA GLU A 111 -29.48 -22.43 -4.11
C GLU A 111 -29.17 -23.19 -2.82
N GLU A 112 -28.71 -22.52 -1.75
CA GLU A 112 -28.50 -23.15 -0.43
C GLU A 112 -29.78 -23.79 0.13
N LYS A 113 -30.95 -23.14 -0.02
CA LYS A 113 -32.23 -23.66 0.43
C LYS A 113 -32.75 -24.82 -0.42
N GLU A 114 -32.51 -24.77 -1.72
CA GLU A 114 -32.83 -25.87 -2.65
C GLU A 114 -31.95 -27.09 -2.33
N ILE A 115 -30.64 -26.92 -2.13
CA ILE A 115 -29.73 -28.00 -1.71
C ILE A 115 -30.13 -28.60 -0.34
N MET A 116 -30.50 -27.76 0.63
CA MET A 116 -31.00 -28.24 1.94
C MET A 116 -32.36 -28.93 1.83
N GLY A 117 -33.26 -28.41 0.99
CA GLY A 117 -34.63 -28.90 0.84
C GLY A 117 -34.73 -30.16 0.00
N GLU A 118 -33.84 -30.32 -0.98
CA GLU A 118 -33.79 -31.51 -1.82
C GLU A 118 -33.38 -32.74 -1.03
N GLY A 119 -32.58 -32.64 0.04
CA GLY A 119 -32.42 -33.73 1.04
C GLY A 119 -31.98 -35.11 0.52
N GLU A 120 -31.78 -35.28 -0.79
CA GLU A 120 -31.48 -36.54 -1.46
C GLU A 120 -30.15 -37.10 -0.97
N ILE A 121 -29.21 -36.23 -0.60
CA ILE A 121 -27.88 -36.62 -0.11
C ILE A 121 -27.95 -37.39 1.22
N MET A 122 -28.94 -37.10 2.06
CA MET A 122 -29.15 -37.79 3.34
C MET A 122 -30.01 -39.05 3.16
N GLU A 123 -30.91 -39.06 2.17
CA GLU A 123 -31.75 -40.21 1.81
C GLU A 123 -30.97 -41.30 1.04
N MET A 124 -29.93 -40.91 0.30
CA MET A 124 -29.08 -41.81 -0.48
C MET A 124 -27.90 -42.41 0.30
N ALA A 125 -27.57 -41.87 1.48
CA ALA A 125 -26.51 -42.37 2.35
C ALA A 125 -27.06 -43.43 3.32
N ASN A 126 -27.30 -44.64 2.83
CA ASN A 126 -27.70 -45.76 3.65
C ASN A 126 -26.43 -46.37 4.31
N PRO A 127 -26.36 -46.52 5.66
CA PRO A 127 -25.19 -47.11 6.32
C PRO A 127 -24.95 -48.60 5.96
N GLU A 128 -25.87 -49.21 5.19
CA GLU A 128 -25.77 -50.57 4.67
C GLU A 128 -25.01 -50.67 3.33
N ASP A 129 -24.68 -49.55 2.67
CA ASP A 129 -23.85 -49.57 1.45
C ASP A 129 -22.35 -49.78 1.76
N GLU A 130 -21.95 -49.83 3.04
CA GLU A 130 -20.62 -50.27 3.50
C GLU A 130 -20.58 -51.77 3.85
N VAL A 131 -21.26 -52.63 3.06
CA VAL A 131 -21.04 -54.09 3.14
C VAL A 131 -20.08 -54.53 2.03
N GLU A 132 -18.87 -54.88 2.47
CA GLU A 132 -17.77 -55.45 1.69
C GLU A 132 -18.24 -56.53 0.70
N LYS A 133 -17.97 -56.30 -0.59
CA LYS A 133 -17.78 -57.37 -1.58
C LYS A 133 -16.34 -57.36 -2.04
N GLU A 134 -15.49 -57.94 -1.21
CA GLU A 134 -14.18 -58.42 -1.63
C GLU A 134 -14.34 -59.46 -2.74
N GLY A 135 -13.78 -59.16 -3.91
CA GLY A 135 -13.06 -60.10 -4.77
C GLY A 135 -13.83 -61.21 -5.50
N GLN A 136 -14.13 -60.98 -6.78
CA GLN A 136 -14.28 -61.96 -7.88
C GLN A 136 -14.61 -61.15 -9.15
N GLU A 137 -13.96 -61.20 -10.32
CA GLU A 137 -12.92 -62.02 -10.93
C GLU A 137 -12.25 -61.22 -12.08
N ARG A 138 -10.96 -61.52 -12.32
CA ARG A 138 -10.30 -61.80 -13.61
C ARG A 138 -10.26 -60.79 -14.79
N GLU A 139 -9.00 -60.63 -15.22
CA GLU A 139 -8.46 -60.72 -16.60
C GLU A 139 -8.74 -59.64 -17.66
N GLU A 140 -7.72 -59.54 -18.54
CA GLU A 140 -7.60 -58.82 -19.83
C GLU A 140 -7.10 -57.36 -19.73
N VAL A 141 -5.95 -56.93 -20.27
CA VAL A 141 -4.84 -57.46 -21.11
C VAL A 141 -3.58 -56.67 -20.75
#